data_AF-A0A9E2I8W2-F1
#
_entry.id   AF-A0A9E2I8W2-F1
#
_cell.length_a   1.000
_cell.length_b   1.000
_cell.length_c   1.000
_cell.angle_alpha   90.00
_cell.angle_beta   90.00
_cell.angle_gamma   90.00
#
_symmetry.space_group_name_H-M   'P 1'
#
loop_
_entity.id
_entity.type
_entity.pdbx_description
1 polymer ?
#
loop_
_entity_poly.entity_id
_entity_poly.type
_entity_poly.pdbx_seq_one_letter_code
_entity_poly.pdbx_strand_id
1 'polypeptide(L)'
;IEQMLDDANAEMDASTEILDQREITVGGYPAEQADFEGIQYDQEVTGRVVIMAVSPTQQFTMFGSAPSDRWEEIEPLFDAVLASIYFFEPEEMDFTDMLEDDVLEDGALDTGDGDWLPGEFTYVINSEDGTFIIVESGSIQDQSTTSEYVIGLISQDERHTVTLFLPHELSDIMLTVMPYDVSSLTNAPSAVVNFGFTLYTATDGMFIFEETSDDTITGTFFFEAANQNDPNDTISVTGTFNELPLGNQ
;
A
#
# COMPACT_ATOMS: atom_id res chain seq x y z
N ILE A 1 25.53 -2.42 7.63
CA ILE A 1 25.40 -1.13 6.93
C ILE A 1 26.46 -1.09 5.84
N GLU A 2 27.74 -1.28 6.16
CA GLU A 2 28.81 -1.53 5.16
C GLU A 2 28.44 -2.54 4.03
N GLN A 3 27.88 -3.71 4.36
CA GLN A 3 27.40 -4.67 3.34
C GLN A 3 26.24 -4.14 2.48
N MET A 4 25.39 -3.26 3.03
CA MET A 4 24.26 -2.67 2.30
C MET A 4 24.73 -1.60 1.32
N LEU A 5 25.82 -0.88 1.64
CA LEU A 5 26.49 -0.03 0.66
C LEU A 5 27.09 -0.87 -0.45
N ASP A 6 27.78 -1.98 -0.12
CA ASP A 6 28.34 -2.87 -1.15
C ASP A 6 27.25 -3.42 -2.08
N ASP A 7 26.06 -3.76 -1.56
CA ASP A 7 24.91 -4.19 -2.35
C ASP A 7 24.32 -3.04 -3.19
N ALA A 8 24.16 -1.84 -2.63
CA ALA A 8 23.72 -0.64 -3.38
C ALA A 8 24.71 -0.29 -4.51
N ASN A 9 26.01 -0.47 -4.27
CA ASN A 9 27.05 -0.25 -5.26
C ASN A 9 27.00 -1.26 -6.41
N ALA A 10 26.57 -2.50 -6.12
CA ALA A 10 26.40 -3.54 -7.14
C ALA A 10 25.18 -3.24 -8.05
N GLU A 11 24.22 -2.44 -7.58
CA GLU A 11 23.05 -2.01 -8.36
C GLU A 11 23.30 -0.73 -9.17
N MET A 12 24.33 0.06 -8.83
CA MET A 12 24.73 1.24 -9.58
C MET A 12 25.48 0.87 -10.87
N ASP A 13 25.22 1.61 -11.96
CA ASP A 13 25.87 1.41 -13.24
C ASP A 13 27.41 1.47 -13.10
N ALA A 14 28.13 0.64 -13.88
CA ALA A 14 29.59 0.45 -13.80
C ALA A 14 30.44 1.73 -14.06
N SER A 15 29.81 2.86 -14.40
CA SER A 15 30.40 4.18 -14.58
C SER A 15 30.28 5.10 -13.36
N THR A 16 29.86 4.58 -12.21
CA THR A 16 29.68 5.35 -10.96
C THR A 16 30.87 5.14 -10.02
N GLU A 17 31.52 6.21 -9.59
CA GLU A 17 32.58 6.24 -8.58
C GLU A 17 32.02 6.81 -7.26
N ILE A 18 32.32 6.13 -6.15
CA ILE A 18 31.89 6.54 -4.82
C ILE A 18 32.99 7.36 -4.15
N LEU A 19 32.58 8.47 -3.57
CA LEU A 19 33.41 9.49 -2.99
C LEU A 19 32.93 9.81 -1.56
N ASP A 20 33.85 10.32 -0.75
CA ASP A 20 33.57 10.92 0.57
C ASP A 20 32.59 10.15 1.48
N GLN A 21 32.79 8.83 1.58
CA GLN A 21 32.01 7.98 2.47
C GLN A 21 32.21 8.36 3.94
N ARG A 22 31.12 8.52 4.68
CA ARG A 22 31.12 8.97 6.08
C ARG A 22 29.91 8.46 6.86
N GLU A 23 30.14 8.19 8.14
CA GLU A 23 29.06 7.92 9.08
C GLU A 23 28.37 9.23 9.48
N ILE A 24 27.05 9.22 9.51
CA ILE A 24 26.22 10.35 9.96
C ILE A 24 25.12 9.85 10.91
N THR A 25 24.32 10.77 11.43
CA THR A 25 23.12 10.45 12.20
C THR A 25 21.95 11.19 11.59
N VAL A 26 20.87 10.46 11.29
CA VAL A 26 19.64 11.00 10.69
C VAL A 26 18.46 10.53 11.51
N GLY A 27 17.60 11.46 11.96
CA GLY A 27 16.43 11.11 12.77
C GLY A 27 16.74 10.31 14.05
N GLY A 28 17.97 10.37 14.57
CA GLY A 28 18.42 9.61 15.74
C GLY A 28 19.06 8.23 15.43
N TYR A 29 19.09 7.81 14.17
CA TYR A 29 19.64 6.53 13.74
C TYR A 29 21.02 6.69 13.09
N PRO A 30 21.94 5.74 13.31
CA PRO A 30 23.21 5.72 12.62
C PRO A 30 22.99 5.40 11.13
N ALA A 31 23.66 6.16 10.27
CA ALA A 31 23.53 6.03 8.82
C ALA A 31 24.90 6.16 8.16
N GLU A 32 25.02 5.61 6.95
CA GLU A 32 26.17 5.82 6.09
C GLU A 32 25.77 6.72 4.93
N GLN A 33 26.59 7.72 4.67
CA GLN A 33 26.44 8.63 3.54
C GLN A 33 27.65 8.50 2.63
N ALA A 34 27.43 8.55 1.33
CA ALA A 34 28.49 8.67 0.36
C ALA A 34 28.07 9.62 -0.77
N ASP A 35 29.04 10.40 -1.25
CA ASP A 35 28.89 11.14 -2.48
C ASP A 35 29.26 10.23 -3.65
N PHE A 36 28.80 10.53 -4.86
CA PHE A 36 29.22 9.78 -6.03
C PHE A 36 29.25 10.68 -7.27
N GLU A 37 30.08 10.28 -8.22
CA GLU A 37 30.16 10.89 -9.55
C GLU A 37 30.03 9.78 -10.60
N GLY A 38 29.42 10.08 -11.73
CA GLY A 38 29.30 9.10 -12.79
C GLY A 38 28.75 9.64 -14.09
N ILE A 39 28.54 8.74 -15.05
CA ILE A 39 27.89 9.06 -16.32
C ILE A 39 26.55 8.33 -16.36
N GLN A 40 25.46 9.08 -16.52
CA GLN A 40 24.11 8.56 -16.72
C GLN A 40 23.51 9.20 -17.97
N TYR A 41 22.98 8.39 -18.90
CA TYR A 41 22.44 8.88 -20.18
C TYR A 41 23.36 9.85 -20.96
N ASP A 42 24.67 9.55 -21.02
CA ASP A 42 25.73 10.39 -21.62
C ASP A 42 25.94 11.77 -20.96
N GLN A 43 25.46 11.95 -19.72
CA GLN A 43 25.62 13.17 -18.94
C GLN A 43 26.39 12.89 -17.64
N GLU A 44 27.35 13.76 -17.31
CA GLU A 44 28.07 13.72 -16.04
C GLU A 44 27.13 14.11 -14.89
N VAL A 45 26.95 13.20 -13.94
CA VAL A 45 26.11 13.37 -12.76
C VAL A 45 26.95 13.34 -11.50
N THR A 46 26.57 14.18 -10.55
CA THR A 46 27.05 14.14 -9.16
C THR A 46 25.85 13.91 -8.27
N GLY A 47 26.04 13.16 -7.20
CA GLY A 47 24.98 12.92 -6.24
C GLY A 47 25.46 12.44 -4.90
N ARG A 48 24.48 12.12 -4.06
CA ARG A 48 24.64 11.65 -2.69
C ARG A 48 23.65 10.55 -2.41
N VAL A 49 24.11 9.53 -1.71
CA VAL A 49 23.30 8.44 -1.17
C VAL A 49 23.44 8.42 0.35
N VAL A 50 22.33 8.18 1.04
CA VAL A 50 22.28 7.93 2.47
C VAL A 50 21.52 6.63 2.70
N ILE A 51 22.13 5.69 3.41
CA ILE A 51 21.53 4.40 3.75
C ILE A 51 21.57 4.21 5.25
N MET A 52 20.46 3.72 5.81
CA MET A 52 20.39 3.31 7.21
C MET A 52 19.44 2.15 7.41
N ALA A 53 19.74 1.33 8.43
CA ALA A 53 18.80 0.36 8.97
C ALA A 53 18.01 1.04 10.09
N VAL A 54 16.71 1.26 9.87
CA VAL A 54 15.80 1.85 10.88
C VAL A 54 15.43 0.78 11.91
N SER A 55 15.29 -0.47 11.47
CA SER A 55 15.10 -1.66 12.31
C SER A 55 15.80 -2.87 11.66
N PRO A 56 15.87 -4.04 12.32
CA PRO A 56 16.42 -5.25 11.71
C PRO A 56 15.73 -5.69 10.41
N THR A 57 14.50 -5.24 10.15
CA THR A 57 13.68 -5.60 9.00
C THR A 57 13.35 -4.42 8.08
N GLN A 58 13.75 -3.20 8.43
CA GLN A 58 13.43 -1.98 7.67
C GLN A 58 14.67 -1.17 7.35
N GLN A 59 14.82 -0.86 6.07
CA GLN A 59 15.88 -0.01 5.53
C GLN A 59 15.28 1.30 5.03
N PHE A 60 16.01 2.39 5.25
CA PHE A 60 15.76 3.67 4.61
C PHE A 60 16.94 4.03 3.71
N THR A 61 16.64 4.39 2.46
CA THR A 61 17.62 4.87 1.49
C THR A 61 17.12 6.18 0.90
N MET A 62 17.95 7.22 0.93
CA MET A 62 17.72 8.48 0.22
C MET A 62 18.80 8.66 -0.83
N PHE A 63 18.37 8.97 -2.05
CA PHE A 63 19.25 9.18 -3.19
C PHE A 63 18.92 10.51 -3.86
N GLY A 64 19.96 11.29 -4.15
CA GLY A 64 19.84 12.55 -4.87
C GLY A 64 20.93 12.63 -5.91
N SER A 65 20.57 13.01 -7.14
CA SER A 65 21.53 13.25 -8.21
C SER A 65 21.10 14.45 -9.04
N ALA A 66 22.08 15.11 -9.64
CA ALA A 66 21.87 16.17 -10.60
C ALA A 66 23.00 16.16 -11.64
N PRO A 67 22.83 16.84 -12.78
CA PRO A 67 23.96 17.24 -13.61
C PRO A 67 25.05 17.89 -12.74
N SER A 68 26.31 17.52 -12.97
CA SER A 68 27.43 17.93 -12.11
C SER A 68 27.54 19.46 -11.95
N ASP A 69 27.20 20.21 -13.00
CA ASP A 69 27.18 21.68 -13.01
C ASP A 69 26.04 22.31 -12.20
N ARG A 70 25.07 21.51 -11.75
CA ARG A 70 23.93 21.93 -10.94
C ARG A 70 23.94 21.35 -9.52
N TRP A 71 24.87 20.46 -9.20
CA TRP A 71 24.89 19.82 -7.89
C TRP A 71 25.00 20.82 -6.74
N GLU A 72 25.82 21.87 -6.87
CA GLU A 72 25.94 22.92 -5.84
C GLU A 72 24.62 23.65 -5.54
N GLU A 73 23.68 23.70 -6.49
CA GLU A 73 22.33 24.24 -6.29
C GLU A 73 21.42 23.25 -5.54
N ILE A 74 21.57 21.96 -5.82
CA ILE A 74 20.69 20.89 -5.35
C ILE A 74 21.13 20.34 -4.00
N GLU A 75 22.43 20.28 -3.72
CA GLU A 75 22.99 19.76 -2.47
C GLU A 75 22.35 20.41 -1.22
N PRO A 76 22.19 21.75 -1.13
CA PRO A 76 21.54 22.36 0.03
C PRO A 76 20.08 21.93 0.20
N LEU A 77 19.37 21.62 -0.90
CA LEU A 77 18.00 21.12 -0.86
C LEU A 77 17.97 19.65 -0.40
N PHE A 78 18.91 18.84 -0.88
CA PHE A 78 19.10 17.47 -0.43
C PHE A 78 19.34 17.44 1.09
N ASP A 79 20.27 18.27 1.58
CA ASP A 79 20.59 18.35 3.00
C ASP A 79 19.40 18.87 3.83
N ALA A 80 18.62 19.80 3.30
CA ALA A 80 17.41 20.30 3.96
C ALA A 80 16.34 19.21 4.09
N VAL A 81 16.14 18.41 3.04
CA VAL A 81 15.21 17.27 3.09
C VAL A 81 15.74 16.22 4.06
N LEU A 82 17.01 15.85 3.98
CA LEU A 82 17.64 14.88 4.89
C LEU A 82 17.50 15.30 6.35
N ALA A 83 17.71 16.59 6.66
CA ALA A 83 17.56 17.14 8.01
C ALA A 83 16.10 17.19 8.50
N SER A 84 15.12 17.15 7.59
CA SER A 84 13.69 17.13 7.93
C SER A 84 13.18 15.74 8.28
N ILE A 85 13.97 14.69 8.04
CA ILE A 85 13.57 13.30 8.28
C ILE A 85 13.58 13.01 9.78
N TYR A 86 12.44 12.53 10.26
CA TYR A 86 12.29 11.88 11.55
C TYR A 86 11.60 10.54 11.36
N PHE A 87 12.00 9.57 12.18
CA PHE A 87 11.36 8.28 12.22
C PHE A 87 10.43 8.25 13.43
N PHE A 88 9.29 7.60 13.27
CA PHE A 88 8.34 7.34 14.33
C PHE A 88 8.09 5.84 14.36
N GLU A 89 7.80 5.31 15.55
CA GLU A 89 7.22 3.99 15.65
C GLU A 89 5.82 4.09 15.06
N PRO A 90 5.45 3.25 14.07
CA PRO A 90 4.08 3.24 13.57
C PRO A 90 3.18 2.97 14.78
N GLU A 91 2.32 3.94 15.09
CA GLU A 91 1.25 3.69 16.03
C GLU A 91 0.39 2.59 15.39
N GLU A 92 -0.01 1.59 16.18
CA GLU A 92 -1.09 0.70 15.75
C GLU A 92 -2.21 1.61 15.27
N MET A 93 -2.54 1.49 13.98
CA MET A 93 -3.55 2.33 13.38
C MET A 93 -4.86 1.92 14.03
N ASP A 94 -5.26 2.68 15.06
CA ASP A 94 -6.58 2.53 15.65
C ASP A 94 -7.56 3.13 14.67
N PHE A 95 -8.04 2.28 13.76
CA PHE A 95 -9.01 2.66 12.75
C PHE A 95 -10.32 3.18 13.36
N THR A 96 -10.53 3.03 14.67
CA THR A 96 -11.67 3.62 15.38
C THR A 96 -11.72 5.13 15.15
N ASP A 97 -10.59 5.85 15.27
CA ASP A 97 -10.51 7.31 15.10
C ASP A 97 -10.80 7.79 13.67
N MET A 98 -10.46 6.99 12.64
CA MET A 98 -10.80 7.28 11.24
C MET A 98 -12.28 7.06 10.92
N LEU A 99 -12.99 6.31 11.78
CA LEU A 99 -14.43 6.12 11.69
C LEU A 99 -15.20 7.18 12.49
N GLU A 100 -14.54 7.98 13.36
CA GLU A 100 -15.26 8.85 14.31
C GLU A 100 -15.82 10.15 13.72
N ASP A 101 -15.17 10.80 12.74
CA ASP A 101 -15.54 12.19 12.41
C ASP A 101 -16.67 12.35 11.37
N ASP A 102 -17.01 11.33 10.56
CA ASP A 102 -18.11 11.41 9.59
C ASP A 102 -19.18 10.30 9.70
N VAL A 103 -19.01 9.28 10.56
CA VAL A 103 -19.89 8.08 10.57
C VAL A 103 -20.64 7.84 11.90
N LEU A 104 -20.25 8.45 13.02
CA LEU A 104 -20.77 8.04 14.35
C LEU A 104 -21.92 8.88 14.94
N GLU A 105 -22.86 9.40 14.14
CA GLU A 105 -24.12 9.93 14.71
C GLU A 105 -25.35 9.02 14.57
N ASP A 106 -25.33 7.96 13.74
CA ASP A 106 -26.48 7.04 13.64
C ASP A 106 -26.14 5.62 13.14
N GLY A 107 -25.41 4.84 13.96
CA GLY A 107 -25.20 3.40 13.72
C GLY A 107 -23.81 3.05 13.23
N ALA A 108 -22.90 2.90 14.19
CA ALA A 108 -21.53 2.45 13.98
C ALA A 108 -21.49 1.16 13.15
N LEU A 109 -20.54 1.09 12.21
CA LEU A 109 -19.89 -0.17 11.92
C LEU A 109 -19.42 -0.73 13.27
N ASP A 110 -20.06 -1.82 13.73
CA ASP A 110 -19.57 -2.58 14.87
C ASP A 110 -18.24 -3.21 14.44
N THR A 111 -17.13 -2.49 14.64
CA THR A 111 -15.76 -3.04 14.56
C THR A 111 -15.46 -3.93 15.77
N GLY A 112 -16.50 -4.38 16.47
CA GLY A 112 -16.45 -4.83 17.84
C GLY A 112 -15.36 -5.85 18.10
N ASP A 113 -14.83 -5.77 19.30
CA ASP A 113 -14.24 -6.87 20.07
C ASP A 113 -15.24 -8.06 20.27
N GLY A 114 -16.24 -8.19 19.40
CA GLY A 114 -17.25 -9.24 19.39
C GLY A 114 -16.73 -10.48 18.70
N ASP A 115 -17.24 -11.65 19.11
CA ASP A 115 -17.00 -12.93 18.45
C ASP A 115 -17.61 -12.89 17.03
N TRP A 116 -16.92 -12.28 16.07
CA TRP A 116 -17.25 -12.39 14.64
C TRP A 116 -17.35 -13.87 14.30
N LEU A 117 -18.46 -14.28 13.68
CA LEU A 117 -18.60 -15.65 13.23
C LEU A 117 -17.79 -15.86 11.94
N PRO A 118 -17.35 -17.09 11.67
CA PRO A 118 -16.70 -17.40 10.41
C PRO A 118 -17.57 -17.06 9.20
N GLY A 119 -17.01 -16.33 8.24
CA GLY A 119 -17.70 -15.86 7.04
C GLY A 119 -18.53 -14.58 7.23
N GLU A 120 -18.42 -13.89 8.37
CA GLU A 120 -18.99 -12.56 8.54
C GLU A 120 -18.09 -11.49 7.92
N PHE A 121 -18.72 -10.45 7.37
CA PHE A 121 -18.04 -9.30 6.80
C PHE A 121 -18.92 -8.06 6.92
N THR A 122 -18.28 -6.90 6.95
CA THR A 122 -18.94 -5.61 6.77
C THR A 122 -18.10 -4.73 5.87
N TYR A 123 -18.74 -3.83 5.13
CA TYR A 123 -18.03 -2.78 4.42
C TYR A 123 -18.88 -1.52 4.24
N VAL A 124 -18.19 -0.43 3.99
CA VAL A 124 -18.74 0.88 3.72
C VAL A 124 -18.27 1.36 2.37
N ILE A 125 -19.18 1.98 1.63
CA ILE A 125 -18.88 2.72 0.39
C ILE A 125 -19.23 4.18 0.64
N ASN A 126 -18.24 5.06 0.45
CA ASN A 126 -18.41 6.50 0.53
C ASN A 126 -18.13 7.13 -0.85
N SER A 127 -19.05 7.95 -1.33
CA SER A 127 -18.98 8.63 -2.61
C SER A 127 -18.74 10.13 -2.40
N GLU A 128 -18.00 10.78 -3.31
CA GLU A 128 -17.73 12.23 -3.24
C GLU A 128 -19.01 13.09 -3.18
N ASP A 129 -20.13 12.58 -3.69
CA ASP A 129 -21.42 13.27 -3.63
C ASP A 129 -22.10 13.23 -2.24
N GLY A 130 -21.44 12.62 -1.25
CA GLY A 130 -21.92 12.45 0.12
C GLY A 130 -22.85 11.24 0.29
N THR A 131 -22.99 10.39 -0.72
CA THR A 131 -23.71 9.12 -0.57
C THR A 131 -22.88 8.15 0.25
N PHE A 132 -23.49 7.61 1.29
CA PHE A 132 -22.85 6.69 2.23
C PHE A 132 -23.69 5.41 2.36
N ILE A 133 -23.08 4.25 2.11
CA ILE A 133 -23.72 2.94 2.25
C ILE A 133 -22.93 2.08 3.23
N ILE A 134 -23.64 1.51 4.21
CA ILE A 134 -23.13 0.49 5.11
C ILE A 134 -23.72 -0.86 4.71
N VAL A 135 -22.87 -1.87 4.55
CA VAL A 135 -23.25 -3.26 4.32
C VAL A 135 -22.76 -4.09 5.49
N GLU A 136 -23.64 -4.38 6.44
CA GLU A 136 -23.31 -5.10 7.68
C GLU A 136 -23.28 -6.63 7.51
N SER A 137 -23.82 -7.14 6.40
CA SER A 137 -23.83 -8.57 6.09
C SER A 137 -24.30 -8.84 4.66
N GLY A 138 -24.16 -10.08 4.22
CA GLY A 138 -24.64 -10.51 2.93
C GLY A 138 -24.25 -11.93 2.60
N SER A 139 -23.85 -12.16 1.34
CA SER A 139 -23.39 -13.47 0.89
C SER A 139 -21.98 -13.39 0.32
N ILE A 140 -21.21 -14.46 0.55
CA ILE A 140 -19.88 -14.61 -0.02
C ILE A 140 -19.98 -15.44 -1.30
N GLN A 141 -19.29 -14.99 -2.32
CA GLN A 141 -19.10 -15.72 -3.56
C GLN A 141 -17.61 -15.97 -3.79
N ASP A 142 -17.24 -17.24 -3.86
CA ASP A 142 -15.87 -17.65 -4.20
C ASP A 142 -15.80 -18.05 -5.69
N GLN A 143 -14.95 -17.36 -6.44
CA GLN A 143 -14.61 -17.65 -7.84
C GLN A 143 -13.10 -17.86 -8.02
N SER A 144 -12.42 -18.26 -6.95
CA SER A 144 -10.98 -18.49 -6.93
C SER A 144 -10.56 -19.43 -8.05
N THR A 145 -9.42 -19.12 -8.65
CA THR A 145 -8.81 -19.86 -9.73
C THR A 145 -7.49 -20.48 -9.25
N THR A 146 -6.84 -21.24 -10.13
CA THR A 146 -5.49 -21.77 -9.86
C THR A 146 -4.39 -20.70 -9.76
N SER A 147 -4.69 -19.44 -10.09
CA SER A 147 -3.70 -18.34 -10.09
C SER A 147 -3.95 -17.27 -9.04
N GLU A 148 -5.19 -17.13 -8.56
CA GLU A 148 -5.59 -16.08 -7.63
C GLU A 148 -6.87 -16.48 -6.88
N TYR A 149 -7.04 -15.94 -5.68
CA TYR A 149 -8.30 -15.96 -4.96
C TYR A 149 -9.20 -14.83 -5.47
N VAL A 150 -10.47 -15.15 -5.72
CA VAL A 150 -11.46 -14.16 -6.19
C VAL A 150 -12.67 -14.25 -5.28
N ILE A 151 -12.80 -13.31 -4.35
CA ILE A 151 -13.81 -13.33 -3.29
C ILE A 151 -14.76 -12.14 -3.46
N GLY A 152 -16.03 -12.43 -3.68
CA GLY A 152 -17.11 -11.46 -3.77
C GLY A 152 -17.88 -11.34 -2.44
N LEU A 153 -17.95 -10.14 -1.90
CA LEU A 153 -18.77 -9.75 -0.75
C LEU A 153 -20.02 -9.03 -1.26
N ILE A 154 -21.14 -9.72 -1.28
CA ILE A 154 -22.38 -9.25 -1.93
C ILE A 154 -23.37 -8.82 -0.86
N SER A 155 -23.86 -7.58 -0.91
CA SER A 155 -24.88 -7.06 -0.01
C SER A 155 -26.17 -7.88 -0.05
N GLN A 156 -26.96 -7.83 1.03
CA GLN A 156 -28.24 -8.57 1.10
C GLN A 156 -29.23 -8.26 -0.02
N ASP A 157 -29.19 -7.03 -0.55
CA ASP A 157 -30.04 -6.60 -1.66
C ASP A 157 -29.43 -6.85 -3.05
N GLU A 158 -28.22 -7.44 -3.08
CA GLU A 158 -27.44 -7.77 -4.27
C GLU A 158 -27.12 -6.55 -5.15
N ARG A 159 -27.22 -5.34 -4.61
CA ARG A 159 -26.93 -4.08 -5.34
C ARG A 159 -25.51 -3.59 -5.15
N HIS A 160 -24.86 -4.06 -4.10
CA HIS A 160 -23.52 -3.64 -3.74
C HIS A 160 -22.64 -4.88 -3.65
N THR A 161 -21.54 -4.87 -4.38
CA THR A 161 -20.59 -5.98 -4.34
C THR A 161 -19.18 -5.44 -4.30
N VAL A 162 -18.40 -5.90 -3.34
CA VAL A 162 -16.94 -5.74 -3.35
C VAL A 162 -16.35 -7.07 -3.80
N THR A 163 -15.50 -7.07 -4.82
CA THR A 163 -14.76 -8.25 -5.27
C THR A 163 -13.28 -8.03 -5.05
N LEU A 164 -12.65 -8.93 -4.31
CA LEU A 164 -11.25 -8.91 -3.94
C LEU A 164 -10.49 -9.91 -4.82
N PHE A 165 -9.36 -9.49 -5.36
CA PHE A 165 -8.45 -10.31 -6.16
C PHE A 165 -7.13 -10.43 -5.40
N LEU A 166 -6.88 -11.59 -4.81
CA LEU A 166 -5.74 -11.82 -3.92
C LEU A 166 -4.80 -12.88 -4.51
N PRO A 167 -3.47 -12.67 -4.44
CA PRO A 167 -2.52 -13.71 -4.85
C PRO A 167 -2.61 -14.92 -3.90
N HIS A 168 -2.24 -16.11 -4.38
CA HIS A 168 -2.17 -17.31 -3.53
C HIS A 168 -1.03 -17.26 -2.51
N GLU A 169 0.05 -16.56 -2.85
CA GLU A 169 1.18 -16.34 -1.93
C GLU A 169 0.87 -15.14 -1.03
N LEU A 170 0.03 -15.34 -0.02
CA LEU A 170 -0.21 -14.38 1.05
C LEU A 170 0.91 -14.52 2.10
N SER A 171 2.12 -14.09 1.77
CA SER A 171 3.25 -14.09 2.73
C SER A 171 3.30 -12.85 3.61
N ASP A 172 2.61 -11.79 3.20
CA ASP A 172 2.68 -10.48 3.82
C ASP A 172 1.39 -10.18 4.59
N ILE A 173 1.56 -9.65 5.81
CA ILE A 173 0.47 -9.11 6.65
C ILE A 173 -0.23 -7.93 5.94
N MET A 174 0.43 -7.32 4.94
CA MET A 174 -0.08 -6.16 4.21
C MET A 174 0.12 -6.36 2.71
N LEU A 175 -0.95 -6.22 1.93
CA LEU A 175 -0.91 -6.26 0.47
C LEU A 175 -1.35 -4.90 -0.08
N THR A 176 -0.48 -4.26 -0.87
CA THR A 176 -0.83 -2.98 -1.53
C THR A 176 -1.80 -3.22 -2.67
N VAL A 177 -2.86 -2.43 -2.73
CA VAL A 177 -3.80 -2.39 -3.86
C VAL A 177 -3.13 -1.65 -4.99
N MET A 178 -2.99 -2.32 -6.14
CA MET A 178 -2.41 -1.72 -7.32
C MET A 178 -3.50 -1.35 -8.33
N PRO A 179 -3.35 -0.22 -9.04
CA PRO A 179 -4.25 0.15 -10.11
C PRO A 179 -4.20 -0.89 -11.23
N TYR A 180 -5.34 -1.06 -11.91
CA TYR A 180 -5.42 -1.93 -13.06
C TYR A 180 -4.46 -1.51 -14.18
N ASP A 181 -3.54 -2.39 -14.56
CA ASP A 181 -2.62 -2.16 -15.67
C ASP A 181 -3.04 -2.98 -16.90
N VAL A 182 -3.68 -2.30 -17.85
CA VAL A 182 -4.12 -2.86 -19.14
C VAL A 182 -2.98 -3.41 -20.00
N SER A 183 -1.73 -3.06 -19.71
CA SER A 183 -0.54 -3.52 -20.44
C SER A 183 0.07 -4.78 -19.86
N SER A 184 -0.32 -5.17 -18.64
CA SER A 184 0.13 -6.38 -17.97
C SER A 184 -0.74 -7.58 -18.34
N LEU A 185 -0.11 -8.73 -18.57
CA LEU A 185 -0.80 -10.00 -18.80
C LEU A 185 -1.30 -10.64 -17.48
N THR A 186 -0.94 -10.08 -16.33
CA THR A 186 -1.17 -10.67 -15.01
C THR A 186 -1.90 -9.76 -14.02
N ASN A 187 -2.09 -8.47 -14.33
CA ASN A 187 -2.60 -7.51 -13.33
C ASN A 187 -4.11 -7.36 -13.47
N ALA A 188 -4.88 -8.31 -12.94
CA ALA A 188 -6.26 -8.02 -12.54
C ALA A 188 -6.26 -6.87 -11.51
N PRO A 189 -7.29 -6.01 -11.46
CA PRO A 189 -7.38 -5.00 -10.41
C PRO A 189 -7.41 -5.70 -9.06
N SER A 190 -6.72 -5.17 -8.05
CA SER A 190 -6.70 -5.82 -6.73
C SER A 190 -8.09 -5.83 -6.05
N ALA A 191 -8.98 -4.91 -6.43
CA ALA A 191 -10.40 -4.95 -6.08
C ALA A 191 -11.29 -4.26 -7.13
N VAL A 192 -12.57 -4.64 -7.15
CA VAL A 192 -13.63 -4.04 -7.97
C VAL A 192 -14.88 -3.88 -7.12
N VAL A 193 -15.63 -2.81 -7.38
CA VAL A 193 -16.87 -2.50 -6.65
C VAL A 193 -18.01 -2.28 -7.64
N ASN A 194 -19.10 -3.02 -7.45
CA ASN A 194 -20.38 -2.65 -8.04
C ASN A 194 -21.13 -1.80 -7.04
N PHE A 195 -21.29 -0.51 -7.33
CA PHE A 195 -22.09 0.42 -6.54
C PHE A 195 -23.40 0.68 -7.31
N GLY A 196 -24.44 -0.09 -6.97
CA GLY A 196 -25.70 -0.11 -7.72
C GLY A 196 -25.51 -0.81 -9.07
N PHE A 197 -25.48 -0.04 -10.15
CA PHE A 197 -25.22 -0.54 -11.52
C PHE A 197 -23.91 -0.02 -12.10
N THR A 198 -23.13 0.70 -11.30
CA THR A 198 -21.90 1.34 -11.73
C THR A 198 -20.71 0.52 -11.25
N LEU A 199 -19.78 0.26 -12.16
CA LEU A 199 -18.56 -0.47 -11.89
C LEU A 199 -17.42 0.51 -11.57
N TYR A 200 -16.80 0.32 -10.41
CA TYR A 200 -15.61 1.03 -9.97
C TYR A 200 -14.45 0.05 -9.87
N THR A 201 -13.26 0.49 -10.28
CA THR A 201 -12.04 -0.32 -10.22
C THR A 201 -11.07 0.32 -9.25
N ALA A 202 -10.49 -0.48 -8.36
CA ALA A 202 -9.54 0.03 -7.38
C ALA A 202 -8.33 0.68 -8.05
N THR A 203 -7.87 1.78 -7.45
CA THR A 203 -6.80 2.63 -7.98
C THR A 203 -5.62 2.74 -7.02
N ASP A 204 -5.88 2.71 -5.71
CA ASP A 204 -4.90 2.76 -4.64
C ASP A 204 -5.52 2.20 -3.35
N GLY A 205 -4.70 1.78 -2.39
CA GLY A 205 -5.17 1.25 -1.11
C GLY A 205 -4.37 0.07 -0.58
N MET A 206 -5.00 -0.70 0.31
CA MET A 206 -4.36 -1.78 1.05
C MET A 206 -5.33 -2.83 1.56
N PHE A 207 -4.87 -4.07 1.60
CA PHE A 207 -5.38 -5.15 2.44
C PHE A 207 -4.45 -5.38 3.62
N ILE A 208 -5.02 -5.55 4.80
CA ILE A 208 -4.31 -5.89 6.03
C ILE A 208 -4.88 -7.22 6.51
N PHE A 209 -4.06 -8.27 6.51
CA PHE A 209 -4.44 -9.60 6.96
C PHE A 209 -4.00 -9.79 8.41
N GLU A 210 -4.96 -10.09 9.27
CA GLU A 210 -4.72 -10.34 10.69
C GLU A 210 -4.38 -11.81 10.93
N GLU A 211 -5.09 -12.71 10.22
CA GLU A 211 -4.85 -14.14 10.25
C GLU A 211 -5.02 -14.72 8.85
N THR A 212 -4.03 -15.51 8.43
CA THR A 212 -4.05 -16.25 7.17
C THR A 212 -3.78 -17.72 7.44
N SER A 213 -4.66 -18.59 6.97
CA SER A 213 -4.46 -20.03 6.94
C SER A 213 -4.52 -20.56 5.51
N ASP A 214 -4.25 -21.84 5.32
CA ASP A 214 -4.35 -22.49 3.99
C ASP A 214 -5.78 -22.38 3.39
N ASP A 215 -6.80 -22.26 4.25
CA ASP A 215 -8.22 -22.38 3.87
C ASP A 215 -9.04 -21.12 4.17
N THR A 216 -8.52 -20.17 4.94
CA THR A 216 -9.27 -18.97 5.39
C THR A 216 -8.40 -17.75 5.57
N ILE A 217 -9.02 -16.57 5.44
CA ILE A 217 -8.40 -15.28 5.74
C ILE A 217 -9.29 -14.40 6.62
N THR A 218 -8.67 -13.68 7.54
CA THR A 218 -9.28 -12.63 8.36
C THR A 218 -8.49 -11.35 8.15
N GLY A 219 -9.19 -10.23 8.03
CA GLY A 219 -8.52 -8.96 7.83
C GLY A 219 -9.44 -7.81 7.48
N THR A 220 -8.80 -6.70 7.16
CA THR A 220 -9.41 -5.41 6.86
C THR A 220 -8.90 -4.92 5.51
N PHE A 221 -9.71 -4.13 4.81
CA PHE A 221 -9.36 -3.54 3.54
C PHE A 221 -9.79 -2.08 3.48
N PHE A 222 -8.98 -1.28 2.80
CA PHE A 222 -9.29 0.10 2.47
C PHE A 222 -8.76 0.43 1.08
N PHE A 223 -9.58 0.98 0.20
CA PHE A 223 -9.11 1.42 -1.11
C PHE A 223 -9.96 2.52 -1.73
N GLU A 224 -9.35 3.28 -2.61
CA GLU A 224 -10.00 4.22 -3.52
C GLU A 224 -10.30 3.53 -4.85
N ALA A 225 -11.47 3.76 -5.42
CA ALA A 225 -11.88 3.19 -6.70
C ALA A 225 -12.49 4.25 -7.62
N ALA A 226 -12.18 4.17 -8.91
CA ALA A 226 -12.67 5.10 -9.93
C ALA A 226 -13.69 4.43 -10.84
N ASN A 227 -14.72 5.18 -11.23
CA ASN A 227 -15.74 4.73 -12.17
C ASN A 227 -15.10 4.42 -13.52
N GLN A 228 -15.39 3.24 -14.07
CA GLN A 228 -14.83 2.80 -15.34
C GLN A 228 -15.16 3.74 -16.52
N ASN A 229 -16.27 4.47 -16.45
CA ASN A 229 -16.75 5.36 -17.51
C ASN A 229 -16.41 6.84 -17.27
N ASP A 230 -16.11 7.24 -16.04
CA ASP A 230 -15.69 8.60 -15.67
C ASP A 230 -14.65 8.55 -14.55
N PRO A 231 -13.34 8.58 -14.86
CA PRO A 231 -12.30 8.44 -13.84
C PRO A 231 -12.25 9.55 -12.78
N ASN A 232 -13.01 10.63 -12.93
CA ASN A 232 -13.12 11.68 -11.90
C ASN A 232 -14.23 11.40 -10.88
N ASP A 233 -15.06 10.38 -11.13
CA ASP A 233 -16.08 9.91 -10.21
C ASP A 233 -15.46 8.77 -9.39
N THR A 234 -15.10 9.09 -8.14
CA THR A 234 -14.39 8.20 -7.24
C THR A 234 -15.19 7.87 -5.99
N ILE A 235 -14.92 6.69 -5.44
CA ILE A 235 -15.45 6.22 -4.17
C ILE A 235 -14.32 5.72 -3.30
N SER A 236 -14.47 5.84 -1.99
CA SER A 236 -13.64 5.15 -1.01
C SER A 236 -14.41 3.98 -0.41
N VAL A 237 -13.71 2.88 -0.16
CA VAL A 237 -14.29 1.66 0.40
C VAL A 237 -13.43 1.16 1.54
N THR A 238 -14.08 0.90 2.67
CA THR A 238 -13.46 0.32 3.87
C THR A 238 -14.27 -0.90 4.29
N GLY A 239 -13.63 -2.00 4.66
CA GLY A 239 -14.35 -3.15 5.20
C GLY A 239 -13.49 -4.09 6.00
N THR A 240 -14.13 -4.96 6.77
CA THR A 240 -13.49 -6.03 7.53
C THR A 240 -14.21 -7.35 7.30
N PHE A 241 -13.50 -8.45 7.46
CA PHE A 241 -14.00 -9.79 7.25
C PHE A 241 -13.31 -10.80 8.16
N ASN A 242 -14.05 -11.83 8.54
CA ASN A 242 -13.57 -12.88 9.43
C ASN A 242 -13.69 -14.27 8.81
N GLU A 243 -12.59 -15.02 8.80
CA GLU A 243 -12.46 -16.36 8.25
C GLU A 243 -13.16 -16.55 6.89
N LEU A 244 -12.93 -15.63 5.94
CA LEU A 244 -13.43 -15.80 4.58
C LEU A 244 -12.81 -17.06 3.97
N PRO A 245 -13.62 -17.94 3.34
CA PRO A 245 -13.11 -19.16 2.76
C PRO A 245 -12.22 -18.85 1.55
N LEU A 246 -11.04 -19.48 1.53
CA LEU A 246 -10.18 -19.56 0.37
C LEU A 246 -10.48 -20.88 -0.36
N GLY A 247 -10.89 -20.78 -1.63
CA GLY A 247 -11.24 -21.96 -2.42
C GLY A 247 -10.04 -22.88 -2.66
N ASN A 248 -10.01 -24.03 -2.00
CA ASN A 248 -9.16 -25.14 -2.40
C ASN A 248 -9.70 -25.79 -3.68
N GLN A 249 -9.05 -25.60 -4.82
CA GLN A 249 -9.23 -26.44 -6.02
C GLN A 249 -7.96 -27.18 -6.39
#